data_AF-A0A0V0V7P2-F1
#
_entry.id   AF-A0A0V0V7P2-F1
#
_cell.length_a   1.000
_cell.length_b   1.000
_cell.length_c   1.000
_cell.angle_alpha   90.00
_cell.angle_beta   90.00
_cell.angle_gamma   90.00
#
_symmetry.space_group_name_H-M   'P 1'
#
loop_
_entity.id
_entity.type
_entity.pdbx_description
1 polymer ?
#
loop_
_entity_poly.entity_id
_entity_poly.type
_entity_poly.pdbx_seq_one_letter_code
_entity_poly.pdbx_strand_id
1 'polypeptide(L)'
;MVTPIKENKFFVYKPPNVLNTQIIKSERNPTWANSRASIDQGAGHSIVLTMAHYVQNNPRINAFAYSDDPPNLPPRNEKSKAKGVVLVDNGADAAAWFVHTASNFLAHLGGYSWPQSETTKGHMFLCLSLDKANLNLVGKAIRYQEPYIYANNLPPAILNQYIELSNLVNGVDVRITPFLEHAKFTTKAAHAVANIQAFGKHSKSFADMYARILKNKFAASIRIWASSDTRSKSICKGQYQLRKIASPMQFAGSQVSREADSASWAVVDGKNIVCLTTNDYKVGEKKIPGAAVCLENAGEKNYQNTHCSKFIAMKVTETIVILVLSKSCTAQVATCKDDNNAAVD
;
A
#
# COMPACT_ATOMS: atom_id res chain seq x y z
N MET A 1 5.06 -11.50 -22.87
CA MET A 1 5.19 -10.60 -21.71
C MET A 1 4.49 -11.24 -20.53
N VAL A 2 5.12 -11.16 -19.36
CA VAL A 2 4.57 -11.62 -18.09
C VAL A 2 3.30 -10.82 -17.76
N THR A 3 2.21 -11.49 -17.41
CA THR A 3 0.85 -10.94 -17.25
C THR A 3 0.74 -9.65 -16.40
N PRO A 4 1.48 -9.46 -15.28
CA PRO A 4 1.50 -8.19 -14.54
C PRO A 4 2.13 -7.01 -15.28
N ILE A 5 2.78 -7.24 -16.42
CA ILE A 5 3.37 -6.18 -17.27
C ILE A 5 2.32 -5.60 -18.25
N LYS A 6 1.11 -6.15 -18.31
CA LYS A 6 0.02 -5.57 -19.12
C LYS A 6 -0.75 -4.44 -18.42
N GLU A 7 -0.84 -4.46 -17.08
CA GLU A 7 -1.58 -3.44 -16.31
C GLU A 7 -0.57 -2.51 -15.58
N ASN A 8 -0.68 -1.18 -15.76
CA ASN A 8 0.31 -0.23 -15.18
C ASN A 8 0.34 -0.27 -13.64
N LYS A 9 -0.85 -0.39 -13.04
CA LYS A 9 -1.07 -0.57 -11.61
C LYS A 9 -2.44 -1.20 -11.37
N PHE A 10 -2.54 -1.97 -10.30
CA PHE A 10 -3.82 -2.36 -9.73
C PHE A 10 -3.76 -2.35 -8.20
N PHE A 11 -4.93 -2.19 -7.61
CA PHE A 11 -5.15 -2.22 -6.18
C PHE A 11 -6.22 -3.27 -5.87
N VAL A 12 -5.97 -4.17 -4.94
CA VAL A 12 -6.95 -5.17 -4.48
C VAL A 12 -7.22 -4.96 -3.00
N TYR A 13 -8.49 -5.00 -2.63
CA TYR A 13 -8.92 -5.07 -1.24
C TYR A 13 -9.69 -6.35 -0.99
N LYS A 14 -9.30 -7.07 0.06
CA LYS A 14 -9.97 -8.25 0.56
C LYS A 14 -10.61 -7.89 1.90
N PRO A 15 -11.94 -7.78 1.99
CA PRO A 15 -12.60 -7.43 3.25
C PRO A 15 -12.47 -8.52 4.34
N PRO A 16 -12.72 -8.18 5.61
CA PRO A 16 -12.79 -9.16 6.69
C PRO A 16 -13.84 -10.24 6.44
N ASN A 17 -13.54 -11.48 6.85
CA ASN A 17 -14.45 -12.64 6.83
C ASN A 17 -14.94 -13.11 5.45
N VAL A 18 -14.40 -12.58 4.35
CA VAL A 18 -14.77 -12.98 2.98
C VAL A 18 -13.54 -13.22 2.11
N LEU A 19 -13.63 -14.16 1.17
CA LEU A 19 -12.54 -14.46 0.23
C LEU A 19 -12.67 -13.70 -1.10
N ASN A 20 -13.88 -13.20 -1.40
CA ASN A 20 -14.11 -12.35 -2.54
C ASN A 20 -13.40 -11.01 -2.34
N THR A 21 -12.70 -10.55 -3.38
CA THR A 21 -11.96 -9.30 -3.34
C THR A 21 -12.53 -8.28 -4.30
N GLN A 22 -12.26 -7.02 -4.02
CA GLN A 22 -12.54 -5.90 -4.89
C GLN A 22 -11.22 -5.46 -5.52
N ILE A 23 -11.26 -5.04 -6.78
CA ILE A 23 -10.11 -4.57 -7.53
C ILE A 23 -10.39 -3.20 -8.16
N ILE A 24 -9.35 -2.36 -8.18
CA ILE A 24 -9.26 -1.15 -8.99
C ILE A 24 -8.06 -1.31 -9.92
N LYS A 25 -8.24 -0.99 -11.20
CA LYS A 25 -7.19 -1.04 -12.23
C LYS A 25 -6.88 0.34 -12.79
N SER A 26 -5.82 0.42 -13.59
CA SER A 26 -5.41 1.65 -14.28
C SER A 26 -6.34 2.00 -15.43
N GLU A 27 -7.38 2.80 -15.16
CA GLU A 27 -8.36 3.24 -16.16
C GLU A 27 -8.67 4.73 -16.01
N ARG A 28 -9.32 5.33 -17.03
CA ARG A 28 -9.65 6.76 -17.06
C ARG A 28 -10.58 7.19 -15.91
N ASN A 29 -11.49 6.29 -15.50
CA ASN A 29 -12.41 6.48 -14.36
C ASN A 29 -12.51 5.19 -13.55
N PRO A 30 -11.52 4.89 -12.71
CA PRO A 30 -11.50 3.64 -12.00
C PRO A 30 -12.51 3.62 -10.87
N THR A 31 -13.17 2.49 -10.75
CA THR A 31 -14.12 2.18 -9.69
C THR A 31 -13.81 0.81 -9.13
N TRP A 32 -14.18 0.57 -7.87
CA TRP A 32 -14.10 -0.77 -7.30
C TRP A 32 -15.02 -1.70 -8.08
N ALA A 33 -14.48 -2.84 -8.50
CA ALA A 33 -15.21 -3.92 -9.13
C ALA A 33 -14.85 -5.25 -8.46
N ASN A 34 -15.73 -6.24 -8.56
CA ASN A 34 -15.41 -7.59 -8.13
C ASN A 34 -14.18 -8.11 -8.89
N SER A 35 -13.24 -8.73 -8.17
CA SER A 35 -12.21 -9.54 -8.79
C SER A 35 -12.83 -10.72 -9.55
N ARG A 36 -12.09 -11.23 -10.54
CA ARG A 36 -12.53 -12.34 -11.38
C ARG A 36 -12.84 -13.63 -10.62
N ALA A 37 -12.16 -13.84 -9.50
CA ALA A 37 -12.33 -14.99 -8.62
C ALA A 37 -12.08 -14.55 -7.17
N SER A 38 -12.30 -15.45 -6.21
CA SER A 38 -11.87 -15.23 -4.82
C SER A 38 -10.35 -15.34 -4.70
N ILE A 39 -9.79 -14.77 -3.63
CA ILE A 39 -8.33 -14.68 -3.45
C ILE A 39 -7.66 -16.05 -3.32
N ASP A 40 -8.35 -17.04 -2.79
CA ASP A 40 -7.84 -18.41 -2.60
C ASP A 40 -7.93 -19.28 -3.86
N GLN A 41 -8.51 -18.77 -4.96
CA GLN A 41 -8.71 -19.51 -6.19
C GLN A 41 -7.71 -19.13 -7.28
N GLY A 42 -7.15 -20.14 -7.96
CA GLY A 42 -6.25 -19.95 -9.11
C GLY A 42 -6.90 -19.46 -10.40
N ALA A 43 -8.19 -19.10 -10.38
CA ALA A 43 -9.03 -18.86 -11.56
C ALA A 43 -8.90 -17.44 -12.15
N GLY A 44 -7.67 -17.03 -12.51
CA GLY A 44 -7.43 -15.75 -13.20
C GLY A 44 -7.54 -14.52 -12.30
N HIS A 45 -7.42 -14.69 -10.98
CA HIS A 45 -7.28 -13.58 -10.02
C HIS A 45 -6.00 -12.79 -10.29
N SER A 46 -6.05 -11.45 -10.29
CA SER A 46 -4.90 -10.61 -10.66
C SER A 46 -3.65 -10.89 -9.82
N ILE A 47 -3.79 -11.06 -8.50
CA ILE A 47 -2.65 -11.41 -7.62
C ILE A 47 -2.01 -12.75 -8.03
N VAL A 48 -2.82 -13.78 -8.30
CA VAL A 48 -2.32 -15.11 -8.72
C VAL A 48 -1.56 -14.99 -10.04
N LEU A 49 -2.13 -14.26 -11.00
CA LEU A 49 -1.50 -14.03 -12.31
C LEU A 49 -0.18 -13.27 -12.19
N THR A 50 -0.11 -12.27 -11.31
CA THR A 50 1.11 -11.51 -11.03
C THR A 50 2.19 -12.40 -10.42
N MET A 51 1.81 -13.25 -9.47
CA MET A 51 2.75 -14.09 -8.72
C MET A 51 3.06 -15.44 -9.38
N ALA A 52 2.39 -15.80 -10.49
CA ALA A 52 2.54 -17.10 -11.15
C ALA A 52 4.01 -17.47 -11.40
N HIS A 53 4.81 -16.55 -11.95
CA HIS A 53 6.22 -16.79 -12.25
C HIS A 53 7.13 -16.84 -11.02
N TYR A 54 6.73 -16.18 -9.94
CA TYR A 54 7.44 -16.22 -8.66
C TYR A 54 7.23 -17.57 -7.95
N VAL A 55 6.05 -18.17 -8.09
CA VAL A 55 5.72 -19.46 -7.45
C VAL A 55 6.05 -20.69 -8.30
N GLN A 56 6.25 -20.55 -9.62
CA GLN A 56 6.52 -21.67 -10.57
C GLN A 56 7.94 -21.70 -11.17
N ASN A 57 8.91 -20.96 -10.60
CA ASN A 57 10.29 -20.84 -11.11
C ASN A 57 10.40 -20.54 -12.62
N ASN A 58 10.12 -19.31 -13.04
CA ASN A 58 10.37 -18.89 -14.42
C ASN A 58 11.79 -18.29 -14.58
N PRO A 59 12.69 -18.87 -15.40
CA PRO A 59 14.05 -18.35 -15.58
C PRO A 59 14.11 -16.94 -16.19
N ARG A 60 13.02 -16.48 -16.83
CA ARG A 60 12.91 -15.11 -17.36
C ARG A 60 12.62 -14.07 -16.28
N ILE A 61 12.05 -14.47 -15.14
CA ILE A 61 11.65 -13.56 -14.07
C ILE A 61 12.45 -13.86 -12.82
N ASN A 62 13.32 -12.94 -12.45
CA ASN A 62 13.94 -12.97 -11.13
C ASN A 62 13.19 -12.06 -10.16
N ALA A 63 13.35 -12.33 -8.88
CA ALA A 63 12.66 -11.66 -7.82
C ALA A 63 13.45 -11.66 -6.53
N PHE A 64 13.10 -10.72 -5.67
CA PHE A 64 13.29 -10.89 -4.23
C PHE A 64 11.96 -10.61 -3.53
N ALA A 65 11.80 -11.21 -2.35
CA ALA A 65 10.63 -11.07 -1.53
C ALA A 65 11.02 -10.79 -0.09
N TYR A 66 10.18 -9.99 0.57
CA TYR A 66 10.41 -9.52 1.91
C TYR A 66 9.12 -9.56 2.73
N SER A 67 9.24 -9.93 4.01
CA SER A 67 8.12 -10.03 4.95
C SER A 67 8.66 -10.25 6.35
N ASP A 68 8.02 -9.67 7.36
CA ASP A 68 8.22 -9.98 8.78
C ASP A 68 7.65 -11.33 9.21
N ASP A 69 6.74 -11.89 8.41
CA ASP A 69 6.08 -13.16 8.69
C ASP A 69 5.90 -13.95 7.38
N PRO A 70 7.00 -14.45 6.78
CA PRO A 70 6.95 -15.23 5.53
C PRO A 70 6.48 -16.68 5.79
N PRO A 71 5.83 -17.32 4.81
CA PRO A 71 5.38 -18.70 4.95
C PRO A 71 6.54 -19.70 5.00
N ASN A 72 6.30 -20.83 5.67
CA ASN A 72 7.22 -21.96 5.82
C ASN A 72 8.54 -21.63 6.52
N LEU A 73 8.60 -20.53 7.26
CA LEU A 73 9.75 -20.15 8.07
C LEU A 73 9.33 -19.94 9.53
N PRO A 74 10.22 -20.21 10.50
CA PRO A 74 9.91 -19.95 11.91
C PRO A 74 9.70 -18.44 12.14
N PRO A 75 8.84 -18.06 13.10
CA PRO A 75 8.66 -16.67 13.47
C PRO A 75 10.00 -16.00 13.80
N ARG A 76 10.19 -14.78 13.29
CA ARG A 76 11.37 -13.97 13.56
C ARG A 76 10.96 -12.71 14.30
N ASN A 77 11.86 -12.21 15.15
CA ASN A 77 11.67 -10.95 15.86
C ASN A 77 12.02 -9.75 14.96
N GLU A 78 11.36 -9.67 13.82
CA GLU A 78 11.56 -8.57 12.87
C GLU A 78 10.86 -7.31 13.38
N LYS A 79 11.53 -6.17 13.22
CA LYS A 79 10.96 -4.87 13.62
C LYS A 79 10.05 -4.30 12.55
N SER A 80 10.42 -4.47 11.28
CA SER A 80 9.63 -3.97 10.16
C SER A 80 8.32 -4.74 10.04
N LYS A 81 7.28 -4.10 9.49
CA LYS A 81 6.01 -4.75 9.11
C LYS A 81 5.84 -4.83 7.60
N ALA A 82 6.89 -4.50 6.85
CA ALA A 82 6.84 -4.36 5.40
C ALA A 82 6.82 -5.73 4.73
N LYS A 83 5.88 -5.92 3.79
CA LYS A 83 5.73 -7.17 3.04
C LYS A 83 5.57 -6.88 1.55
N GLY A 84 6.23 -7.66 0.70
CA GLY A 84 6.17 -7.48 -0.75
C GLY A 84 7.12 -8.33 -1.56
N VAL A 85 7.00 -8.19 -2.87
CA VAL A 85 7.81 -8.89 -3.88
C VAL A 85 8.19 -7.88 -4.96
N VAL A 86 9.45 -7.87 -5.38
CA VAL A 86 9.89 -7.17 -6.58
C VAL A 86 10.23 -8.21 -7.63
N LEU A 87 9.59 -8.10 -8.80
CA LEU A 87 9.78 -8.96 -9.96
C LEU A 87 10.55 -8.20 -11.03
N VAL A 88 11.51 -8.83 -11.68
CA VAL A 88 12.34 -8.23 -12.75
C VAL A 88 12.31 -9.16 -13.96
N ASP A 89 11.87 -8.65 -15.12
CA ASP A 89 11.91 -9.39 -16.39
C ASP A 89 13.30 -9.25 -17.01
N ASN A 90 14.03 -10.36 -17.17
CA ASN A 90 15.36 -10.33 -17.78
C ASN A 90 15.32 -10.06 -19.29
N GLY A 91 14.21 -10.37 -19.95
CA GLY A 91 14.05 -10.24 -21.40
C GLY A 91 13.42 -8.93 -21.85
N ALA A 92 13.09 -8.01 -20.95
CA ALA A 92 12.52 -6.71 -21.27
C ALA A 92 12.95 -5.65 -20.24
N ASP A 93 12.86 -4.36 -20.58
CA ASP A 93 13.00 -3.28 -19.59
C ASP A 93 11.72 -3.16 -18.75
N ALA A 94 11.44 -4.16 -17.92
CA ALA A 94 10.23 -4.20 -17.11
C ALA A 94 10.49 -4.83 -15.74
N ALA A 95 9.87 -4.24 -14.72
CA ALA A 95 9.81 -4.74 -13.36
C ALA A 95 8.42 -4.50 -12.78
N ALA A 96 8.09 -5.21 -11.71
CA ALA A 96 6.89 -4.97 -10.92
C ALA A 96 7.23 -4.93 -9.43
N TRP A 97 6.60 -4.01 -8.71
CA TRP A 97 6.66 -3.94 -7.26
C TRP A 97 5.28 -4.24 -6.67
N PHE A 98 5.20 -5.36 -5.96
CA PHE A 98 4.02 -5.85 -5.28
C PHE A 98 4.15 -5.64 -3.78
N VAL A 99 3.18 -4.97 -3.17
CA VAL A 99 3.12 -4.68 -1.73
C VAL A 99 1.82 -5.27 -1.17
N HIS A 100 1.88 -5.88 0.01
CA HIS A 100 0.70 -6.46 0.66
C HIS A 100 0.73 -6.35 2.17
N THR A 101 -0.40 -6.67 2.81
CA THR A 101 -0.53 -6.66 4.28
C THR A 101 -0.76 -8.03 4.90
N ALA A 102 -0.96 -9.08 4.09
CA ALA A 102 -1.23 -10.44 4.58
C ALA A 102 0.03 -11.11 5.17
N SER A 103 -0.10 -11.62 6.39
CA SER A 103 0.90 -12.47 7.06
C SER A 103 0.90 -13.89 6.50
N ASN A 104 2.02 -14.62 6.59
CA ASN A 104 2.15 -16.01 6.14
C ASN A 104 1.73 -16.21 4.66
N PHE A 105 1.93 -15.17 3.84
CA PHE A 105 1.47 -15.11 2.46
C PHE A 105 2.63 -15.12 1.46
N LEU A 106 2.47 -15.95 0.43
CA LEU A 106 3.32 -16.19 -0.74
C LEU A 106 4.65 -16.91 -0.48
N ALA A 107 4.65 -18.22 -0.67
CA ALA A 107 5.87 -19.01 -0.65
C ALA A 107 6.63 -18.90 -1.98
N HIS A 108 7.94 -18.65 -1.92
CA HIS A 108 8.79 -18.78 -3.09
C HIS A 108 8.85 -20.25 -3.51
N LEU A 109 8.56 -20.55 -4.78
CA LEU A 109 8.56 -21.91 -5.33
C LEU A 109 7.65 -22.94 -4.61
N GLY A 110 6.71 -22.46 -3.78
CA GLY A 110 5.81 -23.32 -2.99
C GLY A 110 4.38 -23.41 -3.53
N GLY A 111 4.13 -22.88 -4.73
CA GLY A 111 2.78 -22.70 -5.26
C GLY A 111 2.03 -21.52 -4.62
N TYR A 112 0.90 -21.15 -5.22
CA TYR A 112 0.03 -20.12 -4.68
C TYR A 112 -0.88 -20.71 -3.59
N SER A 113 -0.92 -20.08 -2.41
CA SER A 113 -1.82 -20.45 -1.33
C SER A 113 -2.23 -19.21 -0.53
N TRP A 114 -3.50 -19.17 -0.12
CA TRP A 114 -4.03 -18.14 0.78
C TRP A 114 -4.01 -18.64 2.24
N PRO A 115 -3.41 -17.89 3.17
CA PRO A 115 -3.38 -18.26 4.59
C PRO A 115 -4.76 -18.11 5.23
N GLN A 116 -5.35 -19.22 5.67
CA GLN A 116 -6.70 -19.24 6.28
C GLN A 116 -6.82 -18.36 7.54
N SER A 117 -5.75 -18.20 8.30
CA SER A 117 -5.71 -17.31 9.49
C SER A 117 -5.95 -15.85 9.14
N GLU A 118 -5.68 -15.44 7.90
CA GLU A 118 -5.87 -14.09 7.40
C GLU A 118 -7.28 -13.88 6.82
N THR A 119 -8.11 -14.92 6.75
CA THR A 119 -9.49 -14.81 6.23
C THR A 119 -10.37 -13.91 7.10
N THR A 120 -10.14 -13.82 8.40
CA THR A 120 -10.94 -12.98 9.31
C THR A 120 -10.58 -11.50 9.25
N LYS A 121 -9.49 -11.12 8.56
CA LYS A 121 -8.97 -9.75 8.54
C LYS A 121 -9.09 -9.09 7.16
N GLY A 122 -9.18 -7.77 7.14
CA GLY A 122 -9.08 -6.95 5.94
C GLY A 122 -7.63 -6.87 5.44
N HIS A 123 -7.42 -6.96 4.13
CA HIS A 123 -6.09 -6.86 3.51
C HIS A 123 -6.08 -6.01 2.25
N MET A 124 -4.98 -5.30 2.04
CA MET A 124 -4.73 -4.49 0.86
C MET A 124 -3.52 -5.05 0.09
N PHE A 125 -3.60 -4.98 -1.22
CA PHE A 125 -2.55 -5.37 -2.15
C PHE A 125 -2.39 -4.30 -3.22
N LEU A 126 -1.16 -3.89 -3.49
CA LEU A 126 -0.82 -2.92 -4.50
C LEU A 126 0.21 -3.53 -5.44
N CYS A 127 -0.04 -3.46 -6.74
CA CYS A 127 0.95 -3.82 -7.76
C CYS A 127 1.25 -2.60 -8.62
N LEU A 128 2.52 -2.31 -8.81
CA LEU A 128 3.02 -1.23 -9.67
C LEU A 128 3.93 -1.82 -10.76
N SER A 129 3.65 -1.53 -12.02
CA SER A 129 4.56 -1.83 -13.13
C SER A 129 5.54 -0.67 -13.33
N LEU A 130 6.81 -1.00 -13.50
CA LEU A 130 7.93 -0.05 -13.48
C LEU A 130 8.91 -0.37 -14.63
N ASP A 131 9.59 0.66 -15.12
CA ASP A 131 10.82 0.48 -15.90
C ASP A 131 11.99 0.18 -14.94
N LYS A 132 13.01 -0.56 -15.41
CA LYS A 132 14.10 -0.99 -14.53
C LYS A 132 14.93 0.19 -14.01
N ALA A 133 14.92 1.32 -14.71
CA ALA A 133 15.53 2.56 -14.26
C ALA A 133 15.08 2.99 -12.84
N ASN A 134 13.87 2.61 -12.42
CA ASN A 134 13.34 2.92 -11.09
C ASN A 134 13.74 1.91 -10.00
N LEU A 135 14.46 0.83 -10.33
CA LEU A 135 14.79 -0.23 -9.38
C LEU A 135 15.67 0.25 -8.22
N ASN A 136 16.64 1.14 -8.46
CA ASN A 136 17.45 1.69 -7.37
C ASN A 136 16.61 2.56 -6.42
N LEU A 137 15.65 3.33 -6.95
CA LEU A 137 14.74 4.14 -6.14
C LEU A 137 13.87 3.26 -5.24
N VAL A 138 13.28 2.19 -5.81
CA VAL A 138 12.49 1.22 -5.06
C VAL A 138 13.35 0.47 -4.05
N GLY A 139 14.52 -0.03 -4.46
CA GLY A 139 15.47 -0.73 -3.60
C GLY A 139 15.88 0.08 -2.38
N LYS A 140 16.23 1.35 -2.58
CA LYS A 140 16.57 2.26 -1.50
C LYS A 140 15.39 2.55 -0.58
N ALA A 141 14.20 2.81 -1.15
CA ALA A 141 12.99 3.02 -0.36
C ALA A 141 12.60 1.80 0.49
N ILE A 142 12.80 0.58 -0.03
CA ILE A 142 12.58 -0.68 0.70
C ILE A 142 13.65 -0.87 1.78
N ARG A 143 14.93 -0.62 1.47
CA ARG A 143 16.05 -0.77 2.42
C ARG A 143 15.88 0.07 3.69
N TYR A 144 15.36 1.29 3.55
CA TYR A 144 15.06 2.14 4.71
C TYR A 144 13.92 1.62 5.60
N GLN A 145 13.18 0.60 5.17
CA GLN A 145 12.14 -0.04 5.96
C GLN A 145 12.69 -1.17 6.83
N GLU A 146 14.00 -1.44 6.81
CA GLU A 146 14.65 -2.55 7.53
C GLU A 146 13.91 -3.91 7.35
N PRO A 147 13.56 -4.31 6.11
CA PRO A 147 12.75 -5.50 5.89
C PRO A 147 13.58 -6.77 5.96
N TYR A 148 12.93 -7.88 6.33
CA TYR A 148 13.54 -9.20 6.24
C TYR A 148 13.35 -9.78 4.83
N ILE A 149 14.45 -9.98 4.10
CA ILE A 149 14.46 -10.63 2.78
C ILE A 149 14.47 -12.15 2.98
N TYR A 150 13.39 -12.83 2.60
CA TYR A 150 13.25 -14.29 2.81
C TYR A 150 13.46 -15.11 1.53
N ALA A 151 13.43 -14.47 0.36
CA ALA A 151 13.75 -15.09 -0.91
C ALA A 151 14.43 -14.08 -1.82
N ASN A 152 15.48 -14.50 -2.53
CA ASN A 152 16.18 -13.68 -3.53
C ASN A 152 16.81 -14.61 -4.57
N ASN A 153 16.52 -14.36 -5.84
CA ASN A 153 17.20 -15.03 -6.96
C ASN A 153 17.67 -14.02 -8.02
N LEU A 154 17.88 -12.75 -7.66
CA LEU A 154 18.41 -11.75 -8.58
C LEU A 154 19.83 -12.12 -9.05
N PRO A 155 20.12 -12.10 -10.37
CA PRO A 155 21.42 -12.49 -10.89
C PRO A 155 22.45 -11.37 -10.67
N PRO A 156 23.76 -11.70 -10.62
CA PRO A 156 24.83 -10.72 -10.47
C PRO A 156 24.77 -9.57 -11.49
N ALA A 157 24.33 -9.85 -12.73
CA ALA A 157 24.16 -8.83 -13.76
C ALA A 157 23.19 -7.71 -13.34
N ILE A 158 22.09 -8.05 -12.66
CA ILE A 158 21.13 -7.08 -12.13
C ILE A 158 21.72 -6.37 -10.90
N LEU A 159 22.35 -7.11 -9.98
CA LEU A 159 22.88 -6.53 -8.74
C LEU A 159 24.05 -5.56 -8.99
N ASN A 160 24.88 -5.84 -9.99
CA ASN A 160 25.98 -4.95 -10.40
C ASN A 160 25.47 -3.66 -11.07
N GLN A 161 24.31 -3.73 -11.73
CA GLN A 161 23.69 -2.56 -12.36
C GLN A 161 22.90 -1.70 -11.35
N TYR A 162 22.24 -2.34 -10.39
CA TYR A 162 21.37 -1.67 -9.41
C TYR A 162 21.93 -1.79 -8.00
N ILE A 163 22.90 -0.92 -7.68
CA ILE A 163 23.63 -0.96 -6.41
C ILE A 163 22.74 -0.84 -5.16
N GLU A 164 21.64 -0.10 -5.21
CA GLU A 164 20.74 0.01 -4.05
C GLU A 164 19.92 -1.27 -3.85
N LEU A 165 19.60 -2.00 -4.93
CA LEU A 165 19.05 -3.34 -4.81
C LEU A 165 20.08 -4.32 -4.24
N SER A 166 21.33 -4.25 -4.71
CA SER A 166 22.42 -5.05 -4.15
C SER A 166 22.59 -4.79 -2.65
N ASN A 167 22.61 -3.52 -2.24
CA ASN A 167 22.69 -3.15 -0.83
C ASN A 167 21.52 -3.69 -0.02
N LEU A 168 20.30 -3.64 -0.58
CA LEU A 168 19.10 -4.17 0.06
C LEU A 168 19.20 -5.69 0.27
N VAL A 169 19.44 -6.47 -0.79
CA VAL A 169 19.41 -7.94 -0.70
C VAL A 169 20.59 -8.51 0.08
N ASN A 170 21.70 -7.78 0.17
CA ASN A 170 22.86 -8.12 0.99
C ASN A 170 22.78 -7.57 2.42
N GLY A 171 21.66 -6.94 2.82
CA GLY A 171 21.44 -6.49 4.19
C GLY A 171 22.38 -5.36 4.64
N VAL A 172 22.81 -4.49 3.73
CA VAL A 172 23.70 -3.37 4.07
C VAL A 172 22.94 -2.34 4.90
N ASP A 173 23.37 -2.08 6.12
CA ASP A 173 22.73 -1.12 7.03
C ASP A 173 22.60 0.29 6.45
N VAL A 174 21.52 0.98 6.79
CA VAL A 174 21.41 2.43 6.59
C VAL A 174 22.10 3.13 7.77
N ARG A 175 23.22 3.80 7.48
CA ARG A 175 24.05 4.48 8.49
C ARG A 175 24.09 6.00 8.33
N ILE A 176 23.56 6.53 7.23
CA ILE A 176 23.66 7.93 6.86
C ILE A 176 22.31 8.63 7.09
N THR A 177 22.36 9.83 7.66
CA THR A 177 21.20 10.70 7.82
C THR A 177 20.85 11.41 6.50
N PRO A 178 19.57 11.74 6.25
CA PRO A 178 18.41 11.49 7.10
C PRO A 178 17.99 10.02 7.08
N PHE A 179 17.56 9.46 8.22
CA PHE A 179 17.02 8.10 8.36
C PHE A 179 15.62 7.93 7.74
N LEU A 180 15.36 8.67 6.66
CA LEU A 180 14.13 8.75 5.92
C LEU A 180 14.48 8.85 4.43
N GLU A 181 14.01 7.90 3.65
CA GLU A 181 14.12 7.90 2.20
C GLU A 181 12.79 8.33 1.58
N HIS A 182 12.87 9.05 0.47
CA HIS A 182 11.71 9.49 -0.28
C HIS A 182 12.05 9.50 -1.77
N ALA A 183 11.55 8.48 -2.46
CA ALA A 183 11.67 8.30 -3.88
C ALA A 183 10.42 8.82 -4.60
N LYS A 184 10.62 9.47 -5.75
CA LYS A 184 9.56 9.82 -6.69
C LYS A 184 9.85 9.17 -8.04
N PHE A 185 8.85 8.52 -8.61
CA PHE A 185 8.94 7.92 -9.93
C PHE A 185 7.54 7.75 -10.53
N THR A 186 7.48 7.35 -11.79
CA THR A 186 6.24 7.05 -12.50
C THR A 186 6.11 5.56 -12.79
N THR A 187 4.88 5.06 -12.85
CA THR A 187 4.62 3.73 -13.40
C THR A 187 4.95 3.71 -14.89
N LYS A 188 5.30 2.52 -15.40
CA LYS A 188 5.54 2.31 -16.84
C LYS A 188 4.38 2.84 -17.68
N ALA A 189 4.69 3.50 -18.79
CA ALA A 189 3.70 4.14 -19.66
C ALA A 189 3.10 3.14 -20.65
N ALA A 190 2.02 2.44 -20.28
CA ALA A 190 1.17 1.76 -21.26
C ALA A 190 -0.14 2.53 -21.54
N HIS A 191 -0.88 2.96 -20.51
CA HIS A 191 -2.24 3.52 -20.66
C HIS A 191 -2.54 4.72 -19.73
N ALA A 192 -2.14 4.66 -18.47
CA ALA A 192 -2.37 5.71 -17.48
C ALA A 192 -1.17 5.76 -16.52
N VAL A 193 -0.27 6.71 -16.76
CA VAL A 193 0.91 6.91 -15.91
C VAL A 193 0.46 7.42 -14.54
N ALA A 194 0.92 6.76 -13.48
CA ALA A 194 0.70 7.19 -12.12
C ALA A 194 1.99 7.74 -11.53
N ASN A 195 1.89 8.90 -10.88
CA ASN A 195 2.99 9.44 -10.09
C ASN A 195 3.01 8.71 -8.74
N ILE A 196 4.17 8.15 -8.40
CA ILE A 196 4.38 7.40 -7.18
C ILE A 196 5.37 8.15 -6.30
N GLN A 197 5.04 8.25 -5.01
CA GLN A 197 5.96 8.72 -3.97
C GLN A 197 6.10 7.61 -2.94
N ALA A 198 7.29 7.02 -2.87
CA ALA A 198 7.60 5.93 -1.95
C ALA A 198 8.47 6.46 -0.81
N PHE A 199 8.05 6.20 0.42
CA PHE A 199 8.74 6.60 1.64
C PHE A 199 9.26 5.36 2.35
N GLY A 200 10.53 5.40 2.73
CA GLY A 200 11.15 4.44 3.63
C GLY A 200 11.53 5.12 4.93
N LYS A 201 10.98 4.68 6.06
CA LYS A 201 11.24 5.20 7.39
C LYS A 201 12.04 4.18 8.18
N HIS A 202 13.26 4.54 8.56
CA HIS A 202 14.12 3.69 9.38
C HIS A 202 13.80 3.88 10.88
N SER A 203 14.04 2.87 11.72
CA SER A 203 13.79 2.89 13.17
C SER A 203 14.45 4.08 13.88
N LYS A 204 15.68 4.40 13.48
CA LYS A 204 16.49 5.55 13.93
C LYS A 204 15.91 6.94 13.56
N SER A 205 14.86 7.03 12.75
CA SER A 205 14.21 8.32 12.44
C SER A 205 13.37 8.85 13.61
N PHE A 206 12.85 7.96 14.47
CA PHE A 206 11.89 8.28 15.52
C PHE A 206 10.68 9.10 15.03
N ALA A 207 10.39 9.06 13.73
CA ALA A 207 9.38 9.89 13.10
C ALA A 207 8.00 9.24 13.09
N ASP A 208 6.98 10.04 13.31
CA ASP A 208 5.60 9.63 13.08
C ASP A 208 5.31 9.62 11.57
N MET A 209 4.85 8.48 11.04
CA MET A 209 4.58 8.33 9.61
C MET A 209 3.55 9.35 9.12
N TYR A 210 2.50 9.61 9.88
CA TYR A 210 1.39 10.45 9.44
C TYR A 210 1.68 11.93 9.71
N ALA A 211 1.92 12.28 10.97
CA ALA A 211 2.03 13.66 11.44
C ALA A 211 3.35 14.33 11.03
N ARG A 212 4.46 13.58 10.99
CA ARG A 212 5.80 14.15 10.72
C ARG A 212 6.29 13.90 9.30
N ILE A 213 5.97 12.76 8.71
CA ILE A 213 6.39 12.43 7.34
C ILE A 213 5.33 12.88 6.34
N LEU A 214 4.17 12.22 6.27
CA LEU A 214 3.18 12.44 5.21
C LEU A 214 2.58 13.86 5.26
N LYS A 215 2.06 14.29 6.41
CA LYS A 215 1.42 15.61 6.56
C LYS A 215 2.35 16.76 6.18
N ASN A 216 3.60 16.71 6.66
CA ASN A 216 4.58 17.77 6.38
C ASN A 216 5.08 17.70 4.94
N LYS A 217 5.33 16.50 4.41
CA LYS A 217 5.81 16.34 3.04
C LYS A 217 4.78 16.84 2.04
N PHE A 218 3.52 16.52 2.28
CA PHE A 218 2.44 16.97 1.42
C PHE A 218 1.95 18.36 1.75
N ALA A 219 2.31 18.95 2.88
CA ALA A 219 1.82 20.26 3.31
C ALA A 219 0.29 20.36 3.08
N ALA A 220 -0.44 19.39 3.62
CA ALA A 220 -1.88 19.23 3.41
C ALA A 220 -2.50 18.47 4.58
N SER A 221 -3.80 18.70 4.80
CA SER A 221 -4.57 17.91 5.75
C SER A 221 -4.66 16.46 5.27
N ILE A 222 -4.61 15.52 6.21
CA ILE A 222 -4.69 14.09 5.91
C ILE A 222 -5.78 13.41 6.74
N ARG A 223 -6.43 12.42 6.15
CA ARG A 223 -7.35 11.50 6.80
C ARG A 223 -6.75 10.11 6.82
N ILE A 224 -6.79 9.43 7.96
CA ILE A 224 -6.07 8.17 8.15
C ILE A 224 -7.02 7.05 8.57
N TRP A 225 -6.76 5.86 8.03
CA TRP A 225 -7.32 4.59 8.46
C TRP A 225 -6.16 3.70 8.87
N ALA A 226 -5.92 3.57 10.17
CA ALA A 226 -4.84 2.78 10.73
C ALA A 226 -5.16 2.47 12.18
N SER A 227 -4.80 1.28 12.68
CA SER A 227 -4.96 0.93 14.09
C SER A 227 -4.32 2.02 14.97
N SER A 228 -5.03 2.51 15.98
CA SER A 228 -4.58 3.61 16.84
C SER A 228 -4.62 3.26 18.31
N ASP A 229 -3.73 3.89 19.09
CA ASP A 229 -3.80 3.86 20.56
C ASP A 229 -4.57 5.10 21.08
N THR A 230 -4.91 5.10 22.37
CA THR A 230 -5.64 6.20 23.02
C THR A 230 -4.86 7.50 23.13
N ARG A 231 -3.53 7.46 22.94
CA ARG A 231 -2.65 8.63 23.00
C ARG A 231 -2.50 9.31 21.64
N SER A 232 -2.67 8.55 20.56
CA SER A 232 -2.65 9.03 19.18
C SER A 232 -3.99 9.63 18.77
N LYS A 233 -4.19 10.88 19.17
CA LYS A 233 -5.41 11.65 18.89
C LYS A 233 -5.36 12.36 17.54
N SER A 234 -6.53 12.69 16.98
CA SER A 234 -6.61 13.59 15.82
C SER A 234 -5.96 14.95 16.13
N ILE A 235 -5.31 15.56 15.14
CA ILE A 235 -4.71 16.89 15.25
C ILE A 235 -5.58 17.85 14.43
N CYS A 236 -6.36 18.69 15.10
CA CYS A 236 -7.32 19.59 14.43
C CYS A 236 -6.94 21.07 14.43
N LYS A 237 -5.96 21.45 15.26
CA LYS A 237 -5.38 22.80 15.29
C LYS A 237 -4.23 22.96 14.29
N GLY A 238 -4.05 24.19 13.83
CA GLY A 238 -2.99 24.59 12.90
C GLY A 238 -3.40 24.51 11.43
N GLN A 239 -2.44 24.81 10.55
CA GLN A 239 -2.70 24.93 9.10
C GLN A 239 -3.15 23.61 8.45
N TYR A 240 -2.57 22.48 8.88
CA TYR A 240 -2.87 21.16 8.32
C TYR A 240 -3.30 20.18 9.41
N GLN A 241 -4.47 19.59 9.19
CA GLN A 241 -5.11 18.65 10.10
C GLN A 241 -4.67 17.21 9.85
N LEU A 242 -4.72 16.37 10.89
CA LEU A 242 -4.62 14.92 10.79
C LEU A 242 -5.85 14.35 11.49
N ARG A 243 -6.72 13.65 10.77
CA ARG A 243 -7.98 13.15 11.32
C ARG A 243 -8.10 11.65 11.13
N LYS A 244 -8.48 10.94 12.19
CA LYS A 244 -8.87 9.53 12.10
C LYS A 244 -10.21 9.42 11.37
N ILE A 245 -10.31 8.50 10.43
CA ILE A 245 -11.58 8.17 9.75
C ILE A 245 -12.41 7.34 10.72
N ALA A 246 -13.67 7.72 10.96
CA ALA A 246 -14.57 7.03 11.88
C ALA A 246 -14.69 5.54 11.54
N SER A 247 -14.81 4.72 12.58
CA SER A 247 -14.98 3.27 12.46
C SER A 247 -16.28 2.84 13.15
N PRO A 248 -17.06 1.90 12.58
CA PRO A 248 -16.87 1.27 11.27
C PRO A 248 -17.17 2.22 10.09
N MET A 249 -16.78 1.84 8.88
CA MET A 249 -17.12 2.55 7.63
C MET A 249 -17.48 1.58 6.50
N GLN A 250 -18.12 2.10 5.43
CA GLN A 250 -18.26 1.38 4.17
C GLN A 250 -17.00 1.56 3.31
N PHE A 251 -16.35 0.46 2.96
CA PHE A 251 -15.16 0.43 2.11
C PHE A 251 -15.25 -0.69 1.08
N ALA A 252 -15.08 -0.31 -0.20
CA ALA A 252 -15.21 -1.22 -1.33
C ALA A 252 -16.50 -2.09 -1.27
N GLY A 253 -17.63 -1.50 -0.88
CA GLY A 253 -18.92 -2.19 -0.79
C GLY A 253 -19.11 -3.09 0.44
N SER A 254 -18.17 -3.09 1.40
CA SER A 254 -18.26 -3.87 2.64
C SER A 254 -18.17 -2.98 3.88
N GLN A 255 -18.85 -3.34 4.96
CA GLN A 255 -18.70 -2.66 6.24
C GLN A 255 -17.45 -3.19 6.93
N VAL A 256 -16.55 -2.28 7.29
CA VAL A 256 -15.24 -2.62 7.84
C VAL A 256 -15.04 -1.85 9.13
N SER A 257 -14.66 -2.56 10.20
CA SER A 257 -14.12 -1.97 11.42
C SER A 257 -12.59 -1.92 11.35
N ARG A 258 -12.00 -0.93 11.99
CA ARG A 258 -10.56 -0.69 11.94
C ARG A 258 -9.79 -1.81 12.63
N GLU A 259 -10.39 -2.42 13.65
CA GLU A 259 -9.82 -3.50 14.44
C GLU A 259 -9.77 -4.82 13.67
N ALA A 260 -10.65 -4.97 12.67
CA ALA A 260 -10.69 -6.13 11.79
C ALA A 260 -9.89 -5.92 10.49
N ASP A 261 -9.24 -4.78 10.29
CA ASP A 261 -8.48 -4.48 9.07
C ASP A 261 -6.98 -4.41 9.36
N SER A 262 -6.19 -5.23 8.64
CA SER A 262 -4.73 -5.19 8.73
C SER A 262 -4.11 -4.13 7.85
N ALA A 263 -4.90 -3.46 7.01
CA ALA A 263 -4.42 -2.42 6.14
C ALA A 263 -4.45 -1.04 6.82
N SER A 264 -3.33 -0.33 6.68
CA SER A 264 -3.22 1.07 7.08
C SER A 264 -3.02 1.96 5.85
N TRP A 265 -3.74 3.07 5.78
CA TRP A 265 -3.63 4.01 4.66
C TRP A 265 -4.04 5.43 5.04
N ALA A 266 -3.64 6.39 4.21
CA ALA A 266 -3.95 7.80 4.36
C ALA A 266 -4.43 8.42 3.04
N VAL A 267 -5.37 9.36 3.13
CA VAL A 267 -5.81 10.20 2.02
C VAL A 267 -5.34 11.62 2.29
N VAL A 268 -4.75 12.26 1.28
CA VAL A 268 -4.29 13.64 1.34
C VAL A 268 -5.36 14.56 0.75
N ASP A 269 -5.96 15.39 1.61
CA ASP A 269 -7.05 16.28 1.23
C ASP A 269 -6.54 17.33 0.22
N GLY A 270 -7.30 17.52 -0.86
CA GLY A 270 -6.99 18.49 -1.92
C GLY A 270 -5.85 18.10 -2.88
N LYS A 271 -5.22 16.92 -2.73
CA LYS A 271 -4.07 16.51 -3.57
C LYS A 271 -4.26 15.24 -4.39
N ASN A 272 -5.43 14.59 -4.35
CA ASN A 272 -5.71 13.34 -5.07
C ASN A 272 -4.67 12.23 -4.80
N ILE A 273 -4.13 12.20 -3.58
CA ILE A 273 -3.10 11.23 -3.16
C ILE A 273 -3.68 10.27 -2.13
N VAL A 274 -3.42 8.98 -2.34
CA VAL A 274 -3.67 7.91 -1.36
C VAL A 274 -2.35 7.21 -1.08
N CYS A 275 -2.04 7.01 0.20
CA CYS A 275 -0.85 6.32 0.66
C CYS A 275 -1.21 5.03 1.35
N LEU A 276 -0.70 3.90 0.87
CA LEU A 276 -0.69 2.64 1.63
C LEU A 276 0.50 2.67 2.59
N THR A 277 0.27 2.38 3.86
CA THR A 277 1.30 2.47 4.90
C THR A 277 1.45 1.15 5.66
N THR A 278 2.63 0.91 6.23
CA THR A 278 2.86 -0.27 7.11
C THR A 278 2.82 0.09 8.59
N ASN A 279 2.89 1.37 8.93
CA ASN A 279 2.82 1.81 10.33
C ASN A 279 1.37 2.04 10.78
N ASP A 280 1.07 1.55 11.98
CA ASP A 280 -0.10 1.93 12.74
C ASP A 280 0.01 3.40 13.21
N TYR A 281 -1.09 3.98 13.67
CA TYR A 281 -1.09 5.30 14.31
C TYR A 281 -0.96 5.18 15.83
N LYS A 282 0.19 4.71 16.30
CA LYS A 282 0.49 4.47 17.72
C LYS A 282 1.78 5.17 18.14
N VAL A 283 1.90 5.56 19.40
CA VAL A 283 3.12 6.25 19.89
C VAL A 283 4.37 5.38 19.72
N GLY A 284 4.25 4.07 19.91
CA GLY A 284 5.34 3.11 19.76
C GLY A 284 5.86 2.98 18.32
N GLU A 285 5.03 3.29 17.32
CA GLU A 285 5.37 3.14 15.89
C GLU A 285 6.47 4.10 15.44
N LYS A 286 6.78 5.14 16.21
CA LYS A 286 7.91 6.04 15.94
C LYS A 286 9.25 5.27 15.86
N LYS A 287 9.40 4.22 16.67
CA LYS A 287 10.62 3.37 16.72
C LYS A 287 10.56 2.19 15.75
N ILE A 288 9.40 1.96 15.14
CA ILE A 288 9.16 0.85 14.22
C ILE A 288 9.47 1.34 12.80
N PRO A 289 10.29 0.61 12.02
CA PRO A 289 10.51 0.91 10.61
C PRO A 289 9.19 0.94 9.84
N GLY A 290 9.15 1.65 8.72
CA GLY A 290 7.87 1.98 8.11
C GLY A 290 7.95 2.30 6.63
N ALA A 291 6.87 2.02 5.92
CA ALA A 291 6.70 2.34 4.51
C ALA A 291 5.48 3.23 4.31
N ALA A 292 5.54 4.09 3.31
CA ALA A 292 4.34 4.62 2.69
C ALA A 292 4.52 4.63 1.16
N VAL A 293 3.61 4.00 0.43
CA VAL A 293 3.56 4.06 -1.04
C VAL A 293 2.36 4.88 -1.43
N CYS A 294 2.62 6.11 -1.87
CA CYS A 294 1.62 7.10 -2.22
C CYS A 294 1.41 7.15 -3.73
N LEU A 295 0.15 7.02 -4.16
CA LEU A 295 -0.27 7.14 -5.54
C LEU A 295 -0.95 8.49 -5.71
N GLU A 296 -0.43 9.30 -6.62
CA GLU A 296 -1.04 10.52 -7.10
C GLU A 296 -1.69 10.23 -8.46
N ASN A 297 -3.00 10.45 -8.55
CA ASN A 297 -3.68 10.32 -9.82
C ASN A 297 -3.58 11.64 -10.58
N ALA A 298 -2.97 11.60 -11.77
CA ALA A 298 -3.05 12.65 -12.77
C ALA A 298 -4.44 12.68 -13.41
N GLY A 299 -5.48 12.93 -12.62
CA GLY A 299 -6.75 13.43 -13.13
C GLY A 299 -6.54 14.89 -13.49
N GLU A 300 -6.74 15.22 -14.76
CA GLU A 300 -6.50 16.53 -15.39
C GLU A 300 -6.82 17.74 -14.50
N LYS A 301 -5.94 18.73 -14.54
CA LYS A 301 -6.02 20.02 -13.82
C LYS A 301 -7.25 20.90 -14.18
N ASN A 302 -8.21 20.39 -14.95
CA ASN A 302 -9.32 21.17 -15.53
C ASN A 302 -10.71 20.66 -15.11
N TYR A 303 -10.93 20.48 -13.81
CA TYR A 303 -12.29 20.53 -13.28
C TYR A 303 -12.29 21.19 -11.90
N GLN A 304 -12.03 22.50 -11.91
CA GLN A 304 -12.33 23.33 -10.74
C GLN A 304 -13.83 23.33 -10.52
N ASN A 305 -14.21 23.09 -9.27
CA ASN A 305 -15.56 23.10 -8.72
C ASN A 305 -16.51 22.01 -9.26
N THR A 306 -17.16 21.33 -8.30
CA THR A 306 -18.38 20.50 -8.46
C THR A 306 -18.28 18.98 -8.64
N HIS A 307 -17.10 18.34 -8.70
CA HIS A 307 -17.05 16.87 -8.64
C HIS A 307 -15.91 16.37 -7.74
N CYS A 308 -16.28 15.78 -6.59
CA CYS A 308 -15.40 14.97 -5.75
C CYS A 308 -14.50 14.08 -6.63
N SER A 309 -13.19 14.16 -6.42
CA SER A 309 -12.16 13.44 -7.16
C SER A 309 -12.53 11.97 -7.40
N LYS A 310 -12.88 11.65 -8.65
CA LYS A 310 -13.55 10.40 -9.06
C LYS A 310 -12.69 9.12 -9.01
N PHE A 311 -11.47 9.19 -8.48
CA PHE A 311 -10.67 7.98 -8.14
C PHE A 311 -10.96 7.47 -6.73
N ILE A 312 -11.56 8.33 -5.89
CA ILE A 312 -11.96 8.06 -4.51
C ILE A 312 -13.39 8.58 -4.33
N ALA A 313 -14.28 8.28 -5.28
CA ALA A 313 -15.69 8.18 -4.94
C ALA A 313 -15.85 6.88 -4.13
N MET A 314 -15.35 6.89 -2.89
CA MET A 314 -15.76 5.93 -1.88
C MET A 314 -17.26 6.13 -1.72
N LYS A 315 -18.07 5.25 -2.33
CA LYS A 315 -19.51 5.22 -2.09
C LYS A 315 -19.70 4.83 -0.62
N VAL A 316 -19.89 5.82 0.24
CA VAL A 316 -20.31 5.66 1.63
C VAL A 316 -21.78 6.07 1.67
N THR A 317 -22.72 5.16 1.44
CA THR A 317 -24.14 5.48 1.65
C THR A 317 -24.47 5.36 3.13
N GLU A 318 -24.97 6.43 3.76
CA GLU A 318 -25.62 6.37 5.07
C GLU A 318 -27.05 5.84 4.88
N THR A 319 -27.39 4.76 5.57
CA THR A 319 -28.77 4.25 5.63
C THR A 319 -29.56 5.11 6.61
N ILE A 320 -30.10 6.24 6.15
CA ILE A 320 -31.22 6.93 6.81
C ILE A 320 -32.30 7.17 5.76
N VAL A 321 -33.46 6.56 5.98
CA VAL A 321 -34.67 6.68 5.16
C VAL A 321 -35.19 8.11 5.27
N ILE A 322 -34.77 9.01 4.37
CA ILE A 322 -35.50 10.24 4.06
C ILE A 322 -35.41 10.47 2.54
N LEU A 323 -36.57 10.47 1.88
CA LEU A 323 -36.75 10.92 0.50
C LEU A 323 -36.32 12.40 0.37
N VAL A 324 -35.10 12.67 -0.10
CA VAL A 324 -34.73 13.98 -0.67
C VAL A 324 -33.81 13.78 -1.87
N LEU A 325 -34.29 14.22 -3.04
CA LEU A 325 -33.51 14.52 -4.23
C LEU A 325 -32.40 15.53 -3.90
N SER A 326 -31.20 15.09 -3.52
CA SER A 326 -30.03 15.99 -3.49
C SER A 326 -28.70 15.22 -3.54
N LYS A 327 -27.79 15.76 -4.37
CA LYS A 327 -26.40 15.37 -4.52
C LYS A 327 -25.69 15.30 -3.16
N SER A 328 -25.51 14.11 -2.60
CA SER A 328 -24.70 13.90 -1.40
C SER A 328 -23.41 13.18 -1.80
N CYS A 329 -22.31 13.94 -1.90
CA CYS A 329 -20.97 13.35 -1.82
C CYS A 329 -20.70 13.12 -0.34
N THR A 330 -20.94 11.91 0.15
CA THR A 330 -20.62 11.51 1.52
C THR A 330 -19.11 11.44 1.65
N ALA A 331 -18.53 12.50 2.22
CA ALA A 331 -17.16 12.49 2.68
C ALA A 331 -16.99 11.37 3.71
N GLN A 332 -15.84 10.68 3.72
CA GLN A 332 -15.54 9.80 4.86
C GLN A 332 -15.57 10.64 6.11
N VAL A 333 -16.43 10.26 7.06
CA VAL A 333 -16.62 10.98 8.32
C VAL A 333 -15.32 10.86 9.10
N ALA A 334 -14.45 11.87 8.97
CA ALA A 334 -13.21 11.97 9.71
C ALA A 334 -13.39 13.05 10.76
N THR A 335 -13.37 12.67 12.03
CA THR A 335 -13.78 13.52 13.13
C THR A 335 -12.57 14.09 13.87
N CYS A 336 -12.73 15.29 14.42
CA CYS A 336 -11.91 15.79 15.53
C CYS A 336 -12.35 15.15 16.86
N LYS A 337 -12.68 13.86 16.80
CA LYS A 337 -13.13 13.07 17.92
C LYS A 337 -12.30 11.81 18.00
N ASP A 338 -11.94 11.41 19.22
CA ASP A 338 -11.29 10.13 19.46
C ASP A 338 -12.27 8.98 19.22
N ASP A 339 -11.79 7.73 19.18
CA ASP A 339 -12.62 6.56 18.88
C ASP A 339 -13.75 6.36 19.94
N ASN A 340 -13.63 6.99 21.12
CA ASN A 340 -14.68 7.08 22.16
C ASN A 340 -15.62 8.30 22.00
N ASN A 341 -15.64 8.96 20.85
CA ASN A 341 -16.47 10.13 20.54
C ASN A 341 -16.20 11.36 21.43
N ALA A 342 -15.09 11.37 22.19
CA ALA A 342 -14.63 12.53 22.94
C ALA A 342 -14.04 13.58 22.01
N ALA A 343 -14.37 14.85 22.21
CA ALA A 343 -13.78 15.95 21.45
C ALA A 343 -12.26 15.97 21.67
N VAL A 344 -11.52 16.17 20.57
CA VAL A 344 -10.09 16.43 20.60
C VAL A 344 -9.87 17.90 20.32
N ASP A 345 -9.06 18.52 21.17
CA ASP A 345 -8.75 19.96 21.17
C ASP A 345 -8.56 20.59 19.79
#